data_AF-A0A819WGD0-F1
#
_entry.id   AF-A0A819WGD0-F1
#
_cell.length_a   1.000
_cell.length_b   1.000
_cell.length_c   1.000
_cell.angle_alpha   90.00
_cell.angle_beta   90.00
_cell.angle_gamma   90.00
#
_symmetry.space_group_name_H-M   'P 1'
#
loop_
_entity.id
_entity.type
_entity.pdbx_description
1 polymer ?
#
loop_
_entity_poly.entity_id
_entity_poly.type
_entity_poly.pdbx_seq_one_letter_code
_entity_poly.pdbx_strand_id
1 'polypeptide(L)'
;MNRALEDENWCEYKDFHIQYVRKNVSFQTICDEFTELISIIIEGQNETDETECEHWPCNKIYTRCDSLWNCPHGEDEVGCDLSSTLNCSSDHHRCVSRHMNEFICLPVKQANDVKKSIVQNFCIIFTA
;
A
#
# COMPACT_ATOMS: atom_id res chain seq x y z
N MET A 1 -9.95 -51.66 -25.66
CA MET A 1 -10.60 -50.33 -25.77
C MET A 1 -10.32 -49.59 -24.48
N ASN A 2 -9.61 -48.47 -24.60
CA ASN A 2 -8.96 -47.80 -23.47
C ASN A 2 -9.96 -47.06 -22.59
N ARG A 3 -9.63 -47.17 -21.30
CA ARG A 3 -10.21 -46.61 -20.09
C ARG A 3 -10.12 -45.08 -20.12
N ALA A 4 -11.25 -44.38 -19.99
CA ALA A 4 -11.28 -42.98 -19.57
C ALA A 4 -11.46 -42.96 -18.04
N LEU A 5 -10.34 -42.75 -17.35
CA LEU A 5 -10.27 -42.28 -15.97
C LEU A 5 -10.26 -40.75 -15.99
N GLU A 6 -10.57 -40.17 -14.84
CA GLU A 6 -10.36 -38.77 -14.41
C GLU A 6 -11.62 -37.91 -14.44
N ASP A 7 -12.48 -38.14 -13.45
CA ASP A 7 -13.50 -37.17 -13.05
C ASP A 7 -13.71 -37.20 -11.52
N GLU A 8 -12.62 -37.18 -10.74
CA GLU A 8 -12.69 -37.00 -9.29
C GLU A 8 -11.39 -36.31 -8.82
N ASN A 9 -11.41 -34.98 -8.65
CA ASN A 9 -10.81 -34.24 -7.52
C ASN A 9 -10.69 -32.72 -7.82
N TRP A 10 -11.82 -32.02 -7.94
CA TRP A 10 -11.83 -30.55 -8.13
C TRP A 10 -12.04 -29.77 -6.82
N CYS A 11 -12.34 -30.46 -5.71
CA CYS A 11 -12.68 -29.83 -4.43
C CYS A 11 -11.47 -29.67 -3.48
N GLU A 12 -10.44 -30.51 -3.56
CA GLU A 12 -9.27 -30.41 -2.66
C GLU A 12 -8.25 -29.37 -3.12
N TYR A 13 -8.15 -29.08 -4.42
CA TYR A 13 -7.19 -28.11 -4.96
C TYR A 13 -7.57 -26.65 -4.62
N LYS A 14 -8.87 -26.37 -4.47
CA LYS A 14 -9.37 -25.05 -4.03
C LYS A 14 -9.03 -24.75 -2.58
N ASP A 15 -9.05 -25.74 -1.69
CA ASP A 15 -8.80 -25.53 -0.26
C ASP A 15 -7.34 -25.12 0.00
N PHE A 16 -6.39 -25.74 -0.70
CA PHE A 16 -4.96 -25.39 -0.57
C PHE A 16 -4.65 -23.98 -1.08
N HIS A 17 -5.27 -23.57 -2.20
CA HIS A 17 -5.12 -22.22 -2.74
C HIS A 17 -5.78 -21.16 -1.84
N ILE A 18 -6.98 -21.41 -1.33
CA ILE A 18 -7.67 -20.49 -0.41
C ILE A 18 -6.87 -20.34 0.89
N GLN A 19 -6.34 -21.45 1.45
CA GLN A 19 -5.50 -21.40 2.64
C GLN A 19 -4.19 -20.64 2.39
N TYR A 20 -3.53 -20.84 1.24
CA TYR A 20 -2.29 -20.14 0.89
C TYR A 20 -2.52 -18.64 0.69
N VAL A 21 -3.55 -18.27 -0.07
CA VAL A 21 -3.94 -16.89 -0.37
C VAL A 21 -4.32 -16.14 0.92
N ARG A 22 -5.13 -16.76 1.78
CA ARG A 22 -5.52 -16.22 3.09
C ARG A 22 -4.35 -16.08 4.07
N LYS A 23 -3.22 -16.76 3.81
CA LYS A 23 -2.00 -16.68 4.62
C LYS A 23 -1.02 -15.60 4.15
N ASN A 24 -1.20 -15.05 2.95
CA ASN A 24 -0.24 -14.15 2.32
C ASN A 24 -0.73 -12.71 2.12
N VAL A 25 -2.05 -12.44 2.15
CA VAL A 25 -2.55 -11.06 2.14
C VAL A 25 -2.33 -10.42 3.50
N SER A 26 -1.69 -9.26 3.52
CA SER A 26 -1.36 -8.52 4.73
C SER A 26 -2.22 -7.27 4.83
N PHE A 27 -2.60 -6.85 6.05
CA PHE A 27 -3.40 -5.62 6.21
C PHE A 27 -2.72 -4.36 5.69
N GLN A 28 -1.38 -4.37 5.61
CA GLN A 28 -0.58 -3.31 5.00
C GLN A 28 -0.78 -3.22 3.49
N THR A 29 -0.97 -4.35 2.80
CA THR A 29 -0.99 -4.43 1.33
C THR A 29 -2.39 -4.45 0.73
N ILE A 30 -3.45 -4.51 1.55
CA ILE A 30 -4.83 -4.34 1.04
C ILE A 30 -5.00 -2.93 0.46
N CYS A 31 -5.50 -2.87 -0.79
CA CYS A 31 -5.71 -1.67 -1.60
C CYS A 31 -4.42 -0.90 -1.86
N ASP A 32 -3.35 -1.60 -2.25
CA ASP A 32 -2.06 -1.02 -2.59
C ASP A 32 -1.77 -1.02 -4.12
N GLU A 33 -2.78 -1.37 -4.92
CA GLU A 33 -2.78 -1.59 -6.37
C GLU A 33 -2.11 -2.90 -6.83
N PHE A 34 -1.68 -3.76 -5.91
CA PHE A 34 -1.25 -5.12 -6.22
C PHE A 34 -2.35 -6.10 -5.84
N THR A 35 -2.53 -7.14 -6.66
CA THR A 35 -3.52 -8.18 -6.38
C THR A 35 -2.80 -9.41 -5.86
N GLU A 36 -2.75 -9.60 -4.55
CA GLU A 36 -2.22 -10.79 -3.90
C GLU A 36 -3.32 -11.82 -3.62
N LEU A 37 -4.57 -11.36 -3.49
CA LEU A 37 -5.72 -12.24 -3.34
C LEU A 37 -6.16 -12.77 -4.71
N ILE A 38 -6.01 -14.08 -4.92
CA ILE A 38 -6.71 -14.75 -6.03
C ILE A 38 -8.20 -14.51 -5.85
N SER A 39 -8.85 -14.04 -6.91
CA SER A 39 -10.27 -13.64 -6.84
C SER A 39 -11.16 -14.75 -6.28
N ILE A 40 -11.97 -14.38 -5.29
CA ILE A 40 -12.95 -15.25 -4.64
C ILE A 40 -14.35 -14.75 -4.94
N ILE A 41 -15.33 -15.67 -4.98
CA ILE A 41 -16.72 -15.29 -5.25
C ILE A 41 -17.44 -15.06 -3.92
N ILE A 42 -17.82 -13.81 -3.65
CA ILE A 42 -18.66 -13.41 -2.50
C ILE A 42 -19.94 -12.79 -3.06
N GLU A 43 -21.10 -13.30 -2.62
CA GLU A 43 -22.42 -12.81 -3.09
C GLU A 43 -22.59 -12.76 -4.63
N GLY A 44 -21.85 -13.59 -5.35
CA GLY A 44 -21.88 -13.64 -6.82
C GLY A 44 -20.98 -12.63 -7.52
N GLN A 45 -20.21 -11.83 -6.77
CA GLN A 45 -19.19 -10.93 -7.29
C GLN A 45 -17.78 -11.50 -7.07
N ASN A 46 -16.86 -11.12 -7.96
CA ASN A 46 -15.46 -11.52 -7.90
C ASN A 46 -14.69 -10.49 -7.07
N GLU A 47 -14.32 -10.88 -5.86
CA GLU A 47 -13.62 -10.02 -4.89
C GLU A 47 -12.12 -10.32 -4.87
N THR A 48 -11.32 -9.27 -4.67
CA THR A 48 -9.88 -9.37 -4.40
C THR A 48 -9.54 -8.52 -3.17
N ASP A 49 -8.26 -8.42 -2.82
CA ASP A 49 -7.74 -7.41 -1.88
C ASP A 49 -7.76 -5.97 -2.43
N GLU A 50 -8.16 -5.80 -3.69
CA GLU A 50 -8.22 -4.53 -4.41
C GLU A 50 -9.65 -4.13 -4.80
N THR A 51 -10.67 -4.81 -4.24
CA THR A 51 -12.08 -4.45 -4.42
C THR A 51 -12.59 -3.66 -3.21
N GLU A 52 -13.60 -2.82 -3.44
CA GLU A 52 -14.22 -1.96 -2.41
C GLU A 52 -13.23 -1.05 -1.64
N CYS A 53 -12.15 -0.61 -2.29
CA CYS A 53 -11.13 0.24 -1.66
C CYS A 53 -11.65 1.60 -1.17
N GLU A 54 -12.83 2.04 -1.61
CA GLU A 54 -13.54 3.18 -1.01
C GLU A 54 -13.85 2.98 0.50
N HIS A 55 -13.93 1.73 0.95
CA HIS A 55 -14.10 1.37 2.35
C HIS A 55 -12.76 1.19 3.09
N TRP A 56 -11.64 1.26 2.38
CA TRP A 56 -10.30 1.00 2.90
C TRP A 56 -9.38 2.20 2.65
N PRO A 57 -9.45 3.26 3.48
CA PRO A 57 -8.69 4.47 3.25
C PRO A 57 -7.18 4.20 3.26
N CYS A 58 -6.45 4.88 2.37
CA CYS A 58 -5.01 4.76 2.25
C CYS A 58 -4.25 5.11 3.55
N ASN A 59 -4.77 6.03 4.38
CA ASN A 59 -4.21 6.42 5.68
C ASN A 59 -4.93 5.67 6.80
N LYS A 60 -4.40 4.50 7.15
CA LYS A 60 -4.92 3.59 8.17
C LYS A 60 -3.82 3.23 9.16
N ILE A 61 -4.16 2.62 10.28
CA ILE A 61 -3.17 2.26 11.32
C ILE A 61 -2.04 1.36 10.79
N TYR A 62 -2.29 0.61 9.72
CA TYR A 62 -1.32 -0.31 9.13
C TYR A 62 -0.40 0.33 8.10
N THR A 63 -0.78 1.47 7.52
CA THR A 63 -0.01 2.22 6.52
C THR A 63 0.52 3.54 7.05
N ARG A 64 0.04 3.98 8.22
CA ARG A 64 0.44 5.25 8.81
C ARG A 64 1.86 5.15 9.35
N CYS A 65 2.74 6.01 8.85
CA CYS A 65 4.13 6.12 9.30
C CYS A 65 4.88 4.79 9.18
N ASP A 66 4.56 4.00 8.15
CA ASP A 66 5.21 2.73 7.84
C ASP A 66 6.32 2.88 6.80
N SER A 67 6.55 4.14 6.41
CA SER A 67 7.54 4.57 5.46
C SER A 67 7.25 4.25 4.00
N LEU A 68 6.02 3.82 3.71
CA LEU A 68 5.49 3.60 2.39
C LEU A 68 4.50 4.70 2.04
N TRP A 69 4.53 5.13 0.78
CA TRP A 69 3.66 6.20 0.31
C TRP A 69 2.41 5.58 -0.31
N ASN A 70 1.38 5.38 0.50
CA ASN A 70 0.15 4.72 0.09
C ASN A 70 -0.94 5.73 -0.32
N CYS A 71 -0.89 6.97 0.16
CA CYS A 71 -1.85 8.01 -0.21
C CYS A 71 -1.34 8.93 -1.32
N PRO A 72 -2.20 9.56 -2.15
CA PRO A 72 -1.76 10.41 -3.28
C PRO A 72 -0.78 11.53 -2.89
N HIS A 73 -0.96 12.14 -1.71
CA HIS A 73 -0.06 13.18 -1.20
C HIS A 73 0.74 12.73 0.02
N GLY A 74 0.82 11.42 0.28
CA GLY A 74 1.59 10.85 1.38
C GLY A 74 1.05 11.23 2.74
N GLU A 75 -0.26 11.45 2.85
CA GLU A 75 -0.94 11.80 4.09
C GLU A 75 -0.74 10.77 5.21
N ASP A 76 -0.50 9.52 4.83
CA ASP A 76 -0.12 8.41 5.70
C ASP A 76 1.27 8.60 6.33
N GLU A 77 2.14 9.40 5.72
CA GLU A 77 3.54 9.60 6.11
C GLU A 77 3.84 10.97 6.75
N VAL A 78 2.80 11.69 7.21
CA VAL A 78 2.95 12.97 7.91
C VAL A 78 2.51 12.94 9.38
N GLY A 79 3.15 13.79 10.18
CA GLY A 79 2.95 13.81 11.63
C GLY A 79 3.46 12.53 12.32
N CYS A 80 4.46 11.89 11.74
CA CYS A 80 5.14 10.70 12.23
C CYS A 80 6.27 11.09 13.20
N ASP A 81 5.89 11.62 14.36
CA ASP A 81 6.84 12.21 15.30
C ASP A 81 7.53 11.12 16.13
N LEU A 82 8.84 10.88 15.93
CA LEU A 82 9.58 9.87 16.69
C LEU A 82 10.86 10.32 17.39
N SER A 83 11.47 11.48 17.07
CA SER A 83 12.68 12.06 17.74
C SER A 83 13.57 12.81 16.73
N SER A 84 13.00 13.70 15.92
CA SER A 84 13.77 14.44 14.92
C SER A 84 14.01 15.88 15.32
N THR A 85 15.22 16.39 15.02
CA THR A 85 15.63 17.78 15.26
C THR A 85 14.88 18.82 14.42
N LEU A 86 14.10 18.38 13.41
CA LEU A 86 13.25 19.25 12.59
C LEU A 86 11.78 19.05 12.94
N ASN A 87 11.18 20.03 13.61
CA ASN A 87 9.74 20.07 13.89
C ASN A 87 9.00 20.60 12.66
N CYS A 88 8.64 19.70 11.75
CA CYS A 88 7.65 20.03 10.72
C CYS A 88 6.25 20.01 11.33
N SER A 89 5.36 20.87 10.81
CA SER A 89 3.94 20.81 11.13
C SER A 89 3.37 19.43 10.72
N SER A 90 2.28 19.00 11.36
CA SER A 90 1.68 17.68 11.14
C SER A 90 1.15 17.45 9.73
N ASP A 91 1.04 18.50 8.92
CA ASP A 91 0.62 18.53 7.53
C ASP A 91 1.78 18.79 6.55
N HIS A 92 3.02 18.57 7.00
CA HIS A 92 4.22 18.74 6.18
C HIS A 92 5.07 17.48 6.16
N HIS A 93 5.56 17.15 4.97
CA HIS A 93 6.60 16.17 4.72
C HIS A 93 7.95 16.72 5.13
N ARG A 94 8.78 15.88 5.74
CA ARG A 94 10.20 16.17 5.85
C ARG A 94 10.89 15.79 4.55
N CYS A 95 11.65 16.72 3.99
CA CYS A 95 12.41 16.43 2.79
C CYS A 95 13.76 17.15 2.79
N VAL A 96 14.72 16.65 2.01
CA VAL A 96 16.02 17.29 1.84
C VAL A 96 16.02 18.11 0.56
N SER A 97 16.33 19.40 0.71
CA SER A 97 16.51 20.31 -0.42
C SER A 97 17.70 19.89 -1.26
N ARG A 98 17.52 19.66 -2.56
CA ARG A 98 18.62 19.34 -3.48
C ARG A 98 19.55 20.53 -3.75
N HIS A 99 19.09 21.75 -3.48
CA HIS A 99 19.91 22.95 -3.70
C HIS A 99 20.83 23.22 -2.49
N MET A 100 20.31 23.03 -1.29
CA MET A 100 21.02 23.42 -0.05
C MET A 100 21.57 22.21 0.71
N ASN A 101 21.14 20.98 0.35
CA ASN A 101 21.39 19.76 1.12
C ASN A 101 20.93 19.88 2.59
N GLU A 102 19.88 20.66 2.83
CA GLU A 102 19.30 20.92 4.15
C GLU A 102 17.90 20.31 4.24
N PHE A 103 17.50 19.95 5.47
CA PHE A 103 16.15 19.51 5.75
C PHE A 103 15.17 20.69 5.69
N ILE A 104 14.09 20.52 4.94
CA ILE A 104 12.98 21.47 4.84
C ILE A 104 11.65 20.75 5.07
N CYS A 105 10.62 21.52 5.37
CA CYS A 105 9.25 21.03 5.49
C CYS A 105 8.47 21.38 4.21
N LEU A 106 7.96 20.37 3.51
CA LEU A 106 7.14 20.53 2.30
C LEU A 106 5.67 20.29 2.66
N PRO A 107 4.75 21.23 2.40
CA PRO A 107 3.33 21.02 2.65
C PRO A 107 2.80 19.79 1.89
N VAL A 108 1.96 18.97 2.53
CA VAL A 108 1.32 17.79 1.92
C VAL A 108 0.69 18.11 0.57
N LYS A 109 -0.06 19.21 0.49
CA LYS A 109 -0.74 19.64 -0.76
C LYS A 109 0.20 19.91 -1.92
N GLN A 110 1.48 20.15 -1.64
CA GLN A 110 2.48 20.33 -2.67
C GLN A 110 3.07 19.01 -3.11
N ALA A 111 3.08 17.95 -2.29
CA ALA A 111 3.55 16.64 -2.71
C ALA A 111 2.68 16.09 -3.84
N ASN A 112 3.29 15.43 -4.83
CA ASN A 112 2.56 14.92 -5.98
C ASN A 112 2.89 13.45 -6.25
N ASP A 113 1.86 12.72 -6.63
CA ASP A 113 1.82 11.27 -6.75
C ASP A 113 2.51 10.77 -8.02
N VAL A 114 3.80 10.42 -7.97
CA VAL A 114 4.36 9.57 -9.05
C VAL A 114 5.08 8.33 -8.51
N LYS A 115 4.65 7.74 -7.38
CA LYS A 115 5.00 6.37 -6.92
C LYS A 115 6.47 5.88 -6.90
N LYS A 116 7.48 6.70 -7.13
CA LYS A 116 8.91 6.32 -7.14
C LYS A 116 9.79 7.52 -6.84
N SER A 117 10.32 7.62 -5.63
CA SER A 117 11.46 8.52 -5.34
C SER A 117 11.29 9.90 -6.01
N ILE A 118 10.21 10.60 -5.66
CA ILE A 118 9.64 11.64 -6.50
C ILE A 118 10.31 12.96 -6.22
N VAL A 119 11.31 13.20 -7.05
CA VAL A 119 11.79 14.51 -7.44
C VAL A 119 10.59 15.43 -7.73
N GLN A 120 10.12 16.15 -6.71
CA GLN A 120 9.67 17.51 -6.96
C GLN A 120 10.91 18.37 -7.07
N ASN A 121 10.85 19.38 -7.93
CA ASN A 121 11.98 20.09 -8.50
C ASN A 121 13.09 20.54 -7.52
N PHE A 122 12.88 20.52 -6.20
CA PHE A 122 13.91 20.83 -5.22
C PHE A 122 13.96 19.94 -3.97
N CYS A 123 13.15 18.89 -3.79
CA CYS A 123 13.12 18.12 -2.53
C CYS A 123 13.05 16.60 -2.68
N ILE A 124 13.81 15.87 -1.85
CA ILE A 124 13.77 14.42 -1.70
C ILE A 124 13.07 14.11 -0.37
N ILE A 125 11.85 13.58 -0.41
CA ILE A 125 11.12 13.19 0.81
C ILE A 125 11.72 11.89 1.34
N PHE A 126 12.11 11.89 2.62
CA PHE A 126 12.57 10.70 3.30
C PHE A 126 11.40 10.16 4.11
N THR A 127 10.95 8.97 3.75
CA THR A 127 10.14 8.13 4.62
C THR A 127 11.10 7.41 5.60
N ALA A 128 10.64 7.10 6.82
CA ALA A 128 11.49 6.73 7.96
C ALA A 128 12.16 5.35 7.86
#